data_AF-A0A8N5I240-F1
#
_entry.id   AF-A0A8N5I240-F1
#
_cell.length_a   1.000
_cell.length_b   1.000
_cell.length_c   1.000
_cell.angle_alpha   90.00
_cell.angle_beta   90.00
_cell.angle_gamma   90.00
#
_symmetry.space_group_name_H-M   'P 1'
#
loop_
_entity.id
_entity.type
_entity.pdbx_description
1 polymer ?
#
loop_
_entity_poly.entity_id
_entity_poly.type
_entity_poly.pdbx_seq_one_letter_code
_entity_poly.pdbx_strand_id
1 'polypeptide(L)'
;MKSKKHRTWQKIHEPIMLKYLELCVDLRKSHLAKEGLYQYKNICQQVNIKSLEDVVRAYLKLAEEKTEAAKEESQQMVLDIEDLDNIQTPESVLLSAVSGEDTQDRTDRLLLTPWVKFLWESYRQCLDLLRNNSRVERLYHDIAQQAFKFCLQYTRKAEFRKLCDNLRMHLGQIQRHHNQSTAINLNNPDSQSMHLETSLKISNRPFSSN
;
A
#
# COMPACT_ATOMS: atom_id res chain seq x y z
N MET A 1 -1.06 8.50 21.11
CA MET A 1 -1.25 7.05 20.93
C MET A 1 -0.49 6.17 21.95
N LYS A 2 0.72 6.50 22.41
CA LYS A 2 1.48 5.66 23.38
C LYS A 2 1.07 5.76 24.87
N SER A 3 0.25 6.74 25.26
CA SER A 3 -0.10 6.97 26.67
C SER A 3 -1.06 5.91 27.22
N LYS A 4 -0.75 5.32 28.39
CA LYS A 4 -1.62 4.35 29.07
C LYS A 4 -2.95 4.95 29.54
N LYS A 5 -3.04 6.28 29.71
CA LYS A 5 -4.24 6.98 30.24
C LYS A 5 -5.34 7.21 29.20
N HIS A 6 -5.04 7.07 27.90
CA HIS A 6 -5.99 7.33 26.80
C HIS A 6 -6.19 6.08 25.94
N ARG A 7 -6.58 4.96 26.57
CA ARG A 7 -6.83 3.69 25.88
C ARG A 7 -8.29 3.45 25.51
N THR A 8 -9.21 4.24 26.08
CA THR A 8 -10.63 4.21 25.73
C THR A 8 -10.84 5.06 24.50
N TRP A 9 -11.44 4.49 23.46
CA TRP A 9 -11.74 5.22 22.23
C TRP A 9 -12.64 6.43 22.52
N GLN A 10 -12.31 7.57 21.91
CA GLN A 10 -13.12 8.79 21.93
C GLN A 10 -13.14 9.35 20.51
N LYS A 11 -14.20 10.09 20.14
CA LYS A 11 -14.35 10.70 18.81
C LYS A 11 -13.15 11.54 18.36
N ILE A 12 -12.43 12.16 19.30
CA ILE A 12 -11.23 12.97 19.01
C ILE A 12 -10.03 12.15 18.52
N HIS A 13 -9.99 10.83 18.77
CA HIS A 13 -8.87 10.00 18.35
C HIS A 13 -8.79 9.86 16.82
N GLU A 14 -9.93 9.89 16.12
CA GLU A 14 -10.01 9.77 14.67
C GLU A 14 -9.31 10.94 13.94
N PRO A 15 -9.66 12.23 14.19
CA PRO A 15 -8.97 13.35 13.56
C PRO A 15 -7.49 13.45 13.96
N ILE A 16 -7.14 13.07 15.20
CA ILE A 16 -5.73 12.99 15.62
C ILE A 16 -5.00 11.92 14.79
N MET A 17 -5.63 10.77 14.55
CA MET A 17 -5.02 9.69 13.79
C MET A 17 -4.90 10.05 12.31
N LEU A 18 -5.91 10.70 11.72
CA LEU A 18 -5.85 11.22 10.35
C LEU A 18 -4.69 12.20 10.19
N LYS A 19 -4.55 13.19 11.09
CA LYS A 19 -3.44 14.15 11.03
C LYS A 19 -2.08 13.50 11.26
N TYR A 20 -2.01 12.51 12.15
CA TYR A 20 -0.79 11.74 12.38
C TYR A 20 -0.36 10.97 11.12
N LEU A 21 -1.30 10.34 10.42
CA LEU A 21 -1.03 9.59 9.19
C LEU A 21 -0.67 10.52 8.03
N GLU A 22 -1.32 11.67 7.92
CA GLU A 22 -0.97 12.72 6.96
C GLU A 22 0.52 13.09 7.09
N LEU A 23 0.99 13.40 8.30
CA LEU A 23 2.40 13.70 8.57
C LEU A 23 3.32 12.51 8.28
N CYS A 24 2.87 11.27 8.55
CA CYS A 24 3.65 10.08 8.23
C CYS A 24 3.81 9.86 6.72
N VAL A 25 2.79 10.21 5.92
CA VAL A 25 2.84 10.17 4.46
C VAL A 25 3.78 11.25 3.93
N ASP A 26 3.62 12.49 4.38
CA ASP A 26 4.47 13.61 3.93
C ASP A 26 5.97 13.35 4.23
N LEU A 27 6.28 12.76 5.38
CA LEU A 27 7.65 12.42 5.77
C LEU A 27 8.11 11.05 5.24
N ARG A 28 7.24 10.29 4.56
CA ARG A 28 7.47 8.92 4.06
C ARG A 28 7.96 7.96 5.17
N LYS A 29 7.43 8.12 6.39
CA LYS A 29 7.81 7.33 7.58
C LYS A 29 6.84 6.15 7.80
N SER A 30 6.92 5.13 6.94
CA SER A 30 6.02 3.97 6.98
C SER A 30 6.07 3.21 8.32
N HIS A 31 7.24 3.09 8.94
CA HIS A 31 7.37 2.44 10.26
C HIS A 31 6.58 3.15 11.36
N LEU A 32 6.51 4.50 11.34
CA LEU A 32 5.72 5.27 12.30
C LEU A 32 4.22 5.11 12.03
N ALA A 33 3.81 5.06 10.76
CA ALA A 33 2.43 4.78 10.38
C ALA A 33 1.99 3.40 10.89
N LYS A 34 2.80 2.35 10.68
CA LYS A 34 2.55 0.99 11.19
C LYS A 34 2.33 0.96 12.70
N GLU A 35 3.26 1.55 13.46
CA GLU A 35 3.18 1.57 14.92
C GLU A 35 1.95 2.35 15.42
N GLY A 36 1.63 3.47 14.77
CA GLY A 36 0.44 4.26 15.07
C GLY A 36 -0.86 3.50 14.78
N LEU A 37 -0.95 2.85 13.62
CA LEU A 37 -2.11 2.06 13.21
C LEU A 37 -2.31 0.84 14.11
N TYR A 38 -1.23 0.18 14.54
CA TYR A 38 -1.31 -0.94 15.47
C TYR A 38 -1.87 -0.50 16.84
N GLN A 39 -1.41 0.65 17.34
CA GLN A 39 -1.96 1.23 18.58
C GLN A 39 -3.42 1.65 18.41
N TYR A 40 -3.77 2.26 17.28
CA TYR A 40 -5.13 2.68 16.99
C TYR A 40 -6.09 1.49 16.90
N LYS A 41 -5.68 0.43 16.19
CA LYS A 41 -6.41 -0.85 16.14
C LYS A 41 -6.76 -1.35 17.53
N ASN A 42 -5.78 -1.41 18.43
CA ASN A 42 -6.01 -1.92 19.80
C ASN A 42 -7.01 -1.06 20.59
N ILE A 43 -7.08 0.25 20.33
CA ILE A 43 -8.02 1.18 20.98
C ILE A 43 -9.44 1.02 20.43
N CYS A 44 -9.58 0.84 19.11
CA CYS A 44 -10.89 0.83 18.44
C CYS A 44 -11.50 -0.57 18.26
N GLN A 45 -10.74 -1.66 18.44
CA GLN A 45 -11.14 -3.04 18.14
C GLN A 45 -12.46 -3.47 18.82
N GLN A 46 -12.70 -3.06 20.06
CA GLN A 46 -13.91 -3.44 20.80
C GLN A 46 -15.08 -2.45 20.64
N VAL A 47 -14.80 -1.18 20.31
CA VAL A 47 -15.78 -0.09 20.39
C VAL A 47 -16.26 0.35 19.01
N ASN A 48 -15.34 0.67 18.11
CA ASN A 48 -15.66 1.25 16.81
C ASN A 48 -14.66 0.82 15.75
N ILE A 49 -14.83 -0.40 15.23
CA ILE A 49 -13.98 -0.93 14.17
C ILE A 49 -14.13 -0.17 12.85
N LYS A 50 -15.28 0.48 12.59
CA LYS A 50 -15.50 1.29 11.38
C LYS A 50 -14.54 2.47 11.29
N SER A 51 -14.27 3.12 12.41
CA SER A 51 -13.27 4.20 12.48
C SER A 51 -11.86 3.73 12.09
N LEU A 52 -11.51 2.45 12.32
CA LEU A 52 -10.26 1.89 11.79
C LEU A 52 -10.29 1.80 10.27
N GLU A 53 -11.43 1.36 9.71
CA GLU A 53 -11.58 1.24 8.26
C GLU A 53 -11.46 2.59 7.58
N ASP A 54 -12.13 3.62 8.10
CA ASP A 54 -12.10 4.97 7.56
C ASP A 54 -10.68 5.56 7.58
N VAL A 55 -9.98 5.40 8.70
CA VAL A 55 -8.60 5.87 8.85
C VAL A 55 -7.63 5.14 7.92
N VAL A 56 -7.77 3.82 7.75
CA VAL A 56 -6.92 3.04 6.84
C VAL A 56 -7.20 3.41 5.38
N ARG A 57 -8.48 3.57 5.00
CA ARG A 57 -8.87 4.00 3.65
C ARG A 57 -8.32 5.40 3.34
N ALA A 58 -8.45 6.34 4.28
CA ALA A 58 -7.92 7.70 4.13
C ALA A 58 -6.38 7.71 3.98
N TYR A 59 -5.67 6.88 4.77
CA TYR A 59 -4.23 6.75 4.68
C TYR A 59 -3.75 6.24 3.32
N LEU A 60 -4.36 5.15 2.83
CA LEU A 60 -3.99 4.59 1.53
C LEU A 60 -4.32 5.55 0.39
N LYS A 61 -5.49 6.20 0.45
CA LYS A 61 -5.88 7.22 -0.54
C LYS A 61 -4.87 8.37 -0.58
N LEU A 62 -4.45 8.88 0.56
CA LEU A 62 -3.47 9.96 0.61
C LEU A 62 -2.10 9.52 0.05
N ALA A 63 -1.67 8.29 0.34
CA ALA A 63 -0.44 7.74 -0.20
C ALA A 63 -0.51 7.52 -1.73
N GLU A 64 -1.66 7.09 -2.25
CA GLU A 64 -1.92 6.98 -3.69
C GLU A 64 -1.88 8.36 -4.37
N GLU A 65 -2.60 9.36 -3.83
CA GLU A 65 -2.64 10.73 -4.35
C GLU A 65 -1.23 11.36 -4.42
N LYS A 66 -0.41 11.19 -3.37
CA LYS A 66 0.97 11.68 -3.37
C LYS A 66 1.86 10.96 -4.36
N THR A 67 1.62 9.66 -4.59
CA THR A 67 2.40 8.88 -5.57
C THR A 67 2.02 9.26 -7.00
N GLU A 68 0.75 9.54 -7.28
CA GLU A 68 0.33 10.02 -8.59
C GLU A 68 0.83 11.45 -8.86
N ALA A 69 0.78 12.35 -7.86
CA ALA A 69 1.36 13.68 -7.98
C ALA A 69 2.87 13.63 -8.29
N ALA A 70 3.62 12.73 -7.64
CA ALA A 70 5.04 12.54 -7.93
C ALA A 70 5.29 11.94 -9.33
N LYS A 71 4.33 11.19 -9.88
CA LYS A 71 4.41 10.68 -11.25
C LYS A 71 4.18 11.81 -12.26
N GLU A 72 3.18 12.65 -12.04
CA GLU A 72 2.93 13.84 -12.85
C GLU A 72 4.13 14.81 -12.83
N GLU A 73 4.72 15.04 -11.65
CA GLU A 73 5.94 15.85 -11.49
C GLU A 73 7.14 15.26 -12.25
N SER A 74 7.32 13.94 -12.19
CA SER A 74 8.37 13.24 -12.94
C SER A 74 8.20 13.42 -14.45
N GLN A 75 6.97 13.27 -14.97
CA GLN A 75 6.66 13.46 -16.38
C GLN A 75 6.87 14.91 -16.83
N GLN A 76 6.44 15.88 -16.01
CA GLN A 76 6.65 17.30 -16.32
C GLN A 76 8.13 17.67 -16.36
N MET A 77 8.92 17.16 -15.42
CA MET A 77 10.36 17.42 -15.37
C MET A 77 11.08 16.86 -16.62
N VAL A 78 10.64 15.73 -17.16
CA VAL A 78 11.20 15.18 -18.41
C VAL A 78 10.87 16.08 -19.60
N LEU A 79 9.63 16.57 -19.71
CA LEU A 79 9.24 17.52 -20.76
C LEU A 79 10.07 18.81 -20.69
N ASP A 80 10.29 19.34 -19.49
CA ASP A 80 11.10 20.53 -19.29
C ASP A 80 12.57 20.27 -19.69
N ILE A 81 13.14 19.11 -19.31
CA ILE A 81 14.50 18.73 -19.70
C ILE A 81 14.62 18.58 -21.22
N GLU A 82 13.66 17.93 -21.89
CA GLU A 82 13.68 17.75 -23.34
C GLU A 82 13.56 19.07 -24.12
N ASP A 83 12.81 20.06 -23.62
CA ASP A 83 12.73 21.40 -24.21
C ASP A 83 14.06 22.17 -24.05
N LEU A 84 14.74 22.00 -22.92
CA LEU A 84 16.06 22.58 -22.62
C LEU A 84 17.21 21.88 -23.40
N ASP A 85 17.12 20.57 -23.63
CA ASP A 85 18.12 19.74 -24.34
C ASP A 85 18.06 19.88 -25.88
N ASN A 86 17.37 20.90 -26.39
CA ASN A 86 17.45 21.32 -27.81
C ASN A 86 18.90 21.69 -28.24
N ILE A 87 19.85 21.70 -27.30
CA ILE A 87 21.29 21.71 -27.52
C ILE A 87 21.84 20.40 -26.93
N GLN A 88 22.14 19.40 -27.78
CA GLN A 88 22.79 18.15 -27.33
C GLN A 88 24.01 18.45 -26.46
N THR A 89 23.89 18.19 -25.15
CA THR A 89 24.99 18.38 -24.22
C THR A 89 25.96 17.19 -24.31
N PRO A 90 27.28 17.40 -24.22
CA PRO A 90 28.25 16.30 -24.28
C PRO A 90 28.08 15.30 -23.13
N GLU A 91 27.47 15.70 -22.01
CA GLU A 91 27.12 14.82 -20.90
C GLU A 91 25.99 13.83 -21.25
N SER A 92 24.93 14.26 -21.95
CA SER A 92 23.82 13.39 -22.34
C SER A 92 24.26 12.32 -23.35
N VAL A 93 25.14 12.69 -24.29
CA VAL A 93 25.75 11.77 -25.28
C VAL A 93 26.57 10.69 -24.57
N LEU A 94 27.44 11.06 -23.61
CA LEU A 94 28.22 10.09 -22.85
C LEU A 94 27.34 9.14 -22.03
N LEU A 95 26.29 9.67 -21.40
CA LEU A 95 25.37 8.88 -20.60
C LEU A 95 24.52 7.92 -21.45
N SER A 96 24.13 8.31 -22.66
CA SER A 96 23.42 7.43 -23.62
C SER A 96 24.31 6.32 -24.21
N ALA A 97 25.63 6.55 -24.29
CA ALA A 97 26.59 5.55 -24.79
C ALA A 97 26.93 4.47 -23.75
N VAL A 98 26.79 4.80 -22.46
CA VAL A 98 27.14 3.91 -21.32
C VAL A 98 25.91 3.28 -20.67
N SER A 99 24.75 3.94 -20.72
CA SER A 99 23.49 3.44 -20.14
C SER A 99 22.38 3.45 -21.18
N GLY A 100 21.63 2.34 -21.26
CA GLY A 100 20.39 2.27 -22.06
C GLY A 100 19.17 2.86 -21.35
N GLU A 101 19.38 3.67 -20.30
CA GLU A 101 18.32 4.30 -19.52
C GLU A 101 18.03 5.68 -20.09
N ASP A 102 16.77 5.94 -20.43
CA ASP A 102 16.33 7.23 -20.92
C ASP A 102 16.18 8.26 -19.78
N THR A 103 15.94 9.52 -20.15
CA THR A 103 15.77 10.62 -19.19
C THR A 103 14.56 10.38 -18.26
N GLN A 104 13.53 9.70 -18.77
CA GLN A 104 12.33 9.32 -18.01
C GLN A 104 12.68 8.33 -16.88
N ASP A 105 13.40 7.25 -17.18
CA ASP A 105 13.82 6.24 -16.20
C ASP A 105 14.65 6.84 -15.06
N ARG A 106 15.51 7.82 -15.37
CA ARG A 106 16.34 8.50 -14.35
C ARG A 106 15.50 9.39 -13.45
N THR A 107 14.57 10.15 -14.02
CA THR A 107 13.69 11.04 -13.28
C THR A 107 12.72 10.24 -12.40
N ASP A 108 12.18 9.13 -12.93
CA ASP A 108 11.33 8.20 -12.18
C ASP A 108 12.09 7.51 -11.03
N ARG A 109 13.39 7.24 -11.17
CA ARG A 109 14.21 6.73 -10.07
C ARG A 109 14.40 7.74 -8.94
N LEU A 110 14.51 9.01 -9.29
CA LEU A 110 14.74 10.08 -8.32
C LEU A 110 13.45 10.47 -7.58
N LEU A 111 12.37 10.70 -8.32
CA LEU A 111 11.13 11.28 -7.81
C LEU A 111 10.08 10.21 -7.48
N LEU A 112 9.75 9.36 -8.45
CA LEU A 112 8.62 8.42 -8.34
C LEU A 112 8.95 7.17 -7.50
N THR A 113 10.13 6.58 -7.67
CA THR A 113 10.51 5.31 -7.04
C THR A 113 10.44 5.34 -5.51
N PRO A 114 10.88 6.39 -4.79
CA PRO A 114 10.69 6.50 -3.35
C PRO A 114 9.22 6.44 -2.92
N TRP A 115 8.32 7.09 -3.67
CA TRP A 115 6.88 7.08 -3.39
C TRP A 115 6.26 5.71 -3.68
N VAL A 116 6.60 5.09 -4.81
CA VAL A 116 6.15 3.72 -5.15
C VAL A 116 6.59 2.71 -4.08
N LYS A 117 7.83 2.80 -3.58
CA LYS A 117 8.31 1.95 -2.47
C LYS A 117 7.53 2.20 -1.17
N PHE A 118 7.24 3.47 -0.85
CA PHE A 118 6.46 3.83 0.33
C PHE A 118 5.01 3.34 0.23
N LEU A 119 4.37 3.51 -0.92
CA LEU A 119 3.01 3.06 -1.20
C LEU A 119 2.89 1.53 -1.10
N TRP A 120 3.83 0.80 -1.71
CA TRP A 120 3.92 -0.65 -1.57
C TRP A 120 4.00 -1.10 -0.10
N GLU A 121 4.91 -0.49 0.68
CA GLU A 121 5.06 -0.84 2.09
C GLU A 121 3.81 -0.48 2.90
N SER A 122 3.10 0.59 2.53
CA SER A 122 1.82 0.98 3.13
C SER A 122 0.74 -0.07 2.89
N TYR A 123 0.58 -0.58 1.67
CA TYR A 123 -0.34 -1.69 1.38
C TYR A 123 0.02 -2.93 2.18
N ARG A 124 1.30 -3.33 2.17
CA ARG A 124 1.78 -4.52 2.88
C ARG A 124 1.47 -4.43 4.38
N GLN A 125 1.76 -3.29 5.00
CA GLN A 125 1.50 -3.06 6.43
C GLN A 125 0.01 -3.06 6.76
N CYS A 126 -0.84 -2.51 5.88
CA CYS A 126 -2.29 -2.55 6.07
C CYS A 126 -2.83 -3.99 5.98
N LEU A 127 -2.36 -4.78 5.01
CA LEU A 127 -2.73 -6.20 4.90
C LEU A 127 -2.28 -7.00 6.14
N ASP A 128 -1.07 -6.75 6.62
CA ASP A 128 -0.55 -7.36 7.85
C ASP A 128 -1.36 -6.95 9.11
N LEU A 129 -1.84 -5.71 9.17
CA LEU A 129 -2.64 -5.18 10.27
C LEU A 129 -4.03 -5.82 10.33
N LEU A 130 -4.66 -6.01 9.16
CA LEU A 130 -6.05 -6.43 9.01
C LEU A 130 -6.21 -7.97 8.92
N ARG A 131 -5.11 -8.72 8.85
CA ARG A 131 -5.15 -10.19 8.76
C ARG A 131 -5.91 -10.83 9.92
N ASN A 132 -6.56 -11.97 9.64
CA ASN A 132 -7.28 -12.81 10.60
C ASN A 132 -8.30 -12.06 11.48
N ASN A 133 -9.02 -11.10 10.90
CA ASN A 133 -10.10 -10.39 11.59
C ASN A 133 -11.35 -10.33 10.70
N SER A 134 -12.36 -11.12 11.06
CA SER A 134 -13.62 -11.24 10.30
C SER A 134 -14.39 -9.92 10.17
N ARG A 135 -14.21 -8.98 11.12
CA ARG A 135 -14.93 -7.68 11.08
C ARG A 135 -14.42 -6.73 9.99
N VAL A 136 -13.18 -6.89 9.56
CA VAL A 136 -12.51 -6.03 8.55
C VAL A 136 -12.04 -6.84 7.34
N GLU A 137 -12.53 -8.07 7.21
CA GLU A 137 -12.17 -9.00 6.13
C GLU A 137 -12.46 -8.38 4.76
N ARG A 138 -13.62 -7.72 4.61
CA ARG A 138 -13.98 -7.02 3.38
C ARG A 138 -12.96 -5.92 3.03
N LEU A 139 -12.55 -5.11 3.99
CA LEU A 139 -11.51 -4.10 3.79
C LEU A 139 -10.17 -4.73 3.41
N TYR A 140 -9.80 -5.85 4.05
CA TYR A 140 -8.58 -6.58 3.71
C TYR A 140 -8.58 -7.03 2.24
N HIS A 141 -9.70 -7.58 1.75
CA HIS A 141 -9.83 -7.98 0.35
C HIS A 141 -9.85 -6.78 -0.60
N ASP A 142 -10.55 -5.69 -0.27
CA ASP A 142 -10.52 -4.45 -1.06
C ASP A 142 -9.09 -3.93 -1.24
N ILE A 143 -8.32 -3.89 -0.15
CA ILE A 143 -6.91 -3.43 -0.16
C ILE A 143 -6.03 -4.40 -0.95
N ALA A 144 -6.24 -5.72 -0.85
CA ALA A 144 -5.49 -6.69 -1.64
C ALA A 144 -5.74 -6.47 -3.15
N GLN A 145 -6.98 -6.19 -3.53
CA GLN A 145 -7.34 -5.87 -4.92
C GLN A 145 -6.71 -4.55 -5.40
N GLN A 146 -6.69 -3.52 -4.56
CA GLN A 146 -5.99 -2.25 -4.84
C GLN A 146 -4.49 -2.47 -5.01
N ALA A 147 -3.86 -3.27 -4.14
CA ALA A 147 -2.44 -3.59 -4.22
C ALA A 147 -2.07 -4.33 -5.53
N PHE A 148 -2.95 -5.20 -6.03
CA PHE A 148 -2.77 -5.80 -7.37
C PHE A 148 -2.85 -4.77 -8.50
N LYS A 149 -3.80 -3.84 -8.45
CA LYS A 149 -3.89 -2.74 -9.42
C LYS A 149 -2.63 -1.85 -9.38
N PHE A 150 -2.14 -1.54 -8.19
CA PHE A 150 -0.87 -0.83 -8.00
C PHE A 150 0.30 -1.58 -8.65
N CYS A 151 0.42 -2.89 -8.42
CA CYS A 151 1.52 -3.67 -9.01
C CYS A 151 1.47 -3.69 -10.54
N LEU A 152 0.25 -3.64 -11.11
CA LEU A 152 0.03 -3.53 -12.54
C LEU A 152 0.38 -2.15 -13.10
N GLN A 153 -0.13 -1.09 -12.46
CA GLN A 153 0.04 0.30 -12.88
C GLN A 153 1.52 0.73 -12.93
N TYR A 154 2.32 0.29 -11.96
CA TYR A 154 3.76 0.61 -11.88
C TYR A 154 4.67 -0.56 -12.28
N THR A 155 4.14 -1.56 -13.00
CA THR A 155 4.89 -2.72 -13.56
C THR A 155 5.81 -3.46 -12.57
N ARG A 156 5.38 -3.54 -11.29
CA ARG A 156 6.16 -4.07 -10.16
C ARG A 156 6.10 -5.60 -10.04
N LYS A 157 6.80 -6.31 -10.93
CA LYS A 157 6.82 -7.79 -10.96
C LYS A 157 7.35 -8.44 -9.67
N ALA A 158 8.29 -7.79 -8.96
CA ALA A 158 8.87 -8.33 -7.73
C ALA A 158 7.90 -8.22 -6.55
N GLU A 159 7.24 -7.07 -6.40
CA GLU A 159 6.23 -6.80 -5.39
C GLU A 159 4.98 -7.65 -5.61
N PHE A 160 4.56 -7.87 -6.86
CA PHE A 160 3.47 -8.79 -7.18
C PHE A 160 3.72 -10.20 -6.63
N ARG A 161 4.93 -10.74 -6.83
CA ARG A 161 5.30 -12.06 -6.27
C ARG A 161 5.25 -12.06 -4.74
N LYS A 162 5.83 -11.03 -4.11
CA LYS A 162 5.77 -10.85 -2.65
C LYS A 162 4.33 -10.75 -2.13
N LEU A 163 3.44 -10.06 -2.84
CA LEU A 163 2.02 -9.95 -2.49
C LEU A 163 1.36 -11.32 -2.48
N CYS A 164 1.52 -12.09 -3.56
CA CYS A 164 1.00 -13.46 -3.66
C CYS A 164 1.50 -14.35 -2.52
N ASP A 165 2.79 -14.28 -2.19
CA ASP A 165 3.37 -15.08 -1.10
C ASP A 165 2.81 -14.67 0.28
N ASN A 166 2.62 -13.37 0.52
CA ASN A 166 1.98 -12.87 1.74
C ASN A 166 0.53 -13.34 1.85
N LEU A 167 -0.25 -13.27 0.78
CA LEU A 167 -1.65 -13.72 0.78
C LEU A 167 -1.75 -15.23 1.05
N ARG A 168 -0.86 -16.06 0.45
CA ARG A 168 -0.81 -17.49 0.75
C ARG A 168 -0.43 -17.75 2.21
N MET A 169 0.54 -17.01 2.75
CA MET A 169 0.93 -17.10 4.15
C MET A 169 -0.24 -16.74 5.09
N HIS A 170 -0.99 -15.67 4.78
CA HIS A 170 -2.16 -15.26 5.56
C HIS A 170 -3.26 -16.33 5.52
N LEU A 171 -3.52 -16.94 4.35
CA LEU A 171 -4.47 -18.03 4.23
C LEU A 171 -4.07 -19.24 5.09
N GLY A 172 -2.78 -19.62 5.06
CA GLY A 172 -2.26 -20.69 5.90
C GLY A 172 -2.37 -20.40 7.40
N GLN A 173 -2.27 -19.12 7.81
CA GLN A 173 -2.49 -18.71 9.20
C GLN A 173 -3.96 -18.79 9.61
N ILE A 174 -4.90 -18.42 8.73
CA ILE A 174 -6.35 -18.54 9.00
C ILE A 174 -6.72 -19.99 9.27
N GLN A 175 -6.17 -20.94 8.49
CA GLN A 175 -6.40 -22.38 8.69
C GLN A 175 -5.87 -22.90 10.04
N ARG A 176 -4.78 -22.31 10.56
CA ARG A 176 -4.14 -22.73 11.82
C ARG A 176 -4.74 -22.06 13.07
N HIS A 177 -5.37 -20.89 12.93
CA HIS A 177 -5.83 -20.05 14.04
C HIS A 177 -7.37 -19.92 14.12
N HIS A 178 -8.10 -21.04 13.96
CA HIS A 178 -9.57 -21.06 14.01
C HIS A 178 -10.15 -20.76 15.41
N ASN A 179 -9.35 -20.89 16.47
CA ASN A 179 -9.82 -20.81 17.87
C ASN A 179 -9.91 -19.36 18.42
N GLN A 180 -9.65 -18.32 17.63
CA GLN A 180 -9.76 -16.93 18.10
C GLN A 180 -11.18 -16.40 17.86
N SER A 181 -11.73 -15.65 18.82
CA SER A 181 -13.10 -15.10 18.76
C SER A 181 -13.37 -14.17 17.56
N THR A 182 -12.33 -13.63 16.91
CA THR A 182 -12.43 -12.80 15.70
C THR A 182 -11.82 -13.46 14.46
N ALA A 183 -11.47 -14.75 14.54
CA ALA A 183 -10.89 -15.48 13.42
C ALA A 183 -11.87 -15.57 12.24
N ILE A 184 -11.32 -15.61 11.03
CA ILE A 184 -12.10 -15.82 9.83
C ILE A 184 -12.54 -17.28 9.78
N ASN A 185 -13.84 -17.51 9.62
CA ASN A 185 -14.39 -18.86 9.47
C ASN A 185 -14.49 -19.20 7.99
N LEU A 186 -13.57 -20.02 7.49
CA LEU A 186 -13.54 -20.49 6.10
C LEU A 186 -14.73 -21.37 5.70
N ASN A 187 -15.60 -21.75 6.64
CA ASN A 187 -16.86 -22.43 6.34
C ASN A 187 -18.01 -21.44 6.04
N ASN A 188 -17.79 -20.14 6.22
CA ASN A 188 -18.75 -19.12 5.82
C ASN A 188 -18.71 -18.94 4.29
N PRO A 189 -19.84 -19.12 3.58
CA PRO A 189 -19.89 -18.95 2.12
C PRO A 189 -19.45 -17.55 1.65
N ASP A 190 -19.70 -16.50 2.44
CA ASP A 190 -19.27 -15.13 2.07
C ASP A 190 -17.75 -14.98 2.11
N SER A 191 -17.10 -15.50 3.16
CA SER A 191 -15.63 -15.54 3.27
C SER A 191 -15.02 -16.39 2.15
N GLN A 192 -15.62 -17.54 1.83
CA GLN A 192 -15.18 -18.37 0.71
C GLN A 192 -15.23 -17.62 -0.62
N SER A 193 -16.31 -16.87 -0.88
CA SER A 193 -16.48 -16.09 -2.10
C SER A 193 -15.42 -14.98 -2.20
N MET A 194 -15.19 -14.22 -1.13
CA MET A 194 -14.16 -13.16 -1.11
C MET A 194 -12.73 -13.71 -1.30
N HIS A 195 -12.43 -14.86 -0.68
CA HIS A 195 -11.16 -15.56 -0.88
C HIS A 195 -11.00 -16.08 -2.32
N LEU A 196 -12.08 -16.60 -2.92
CA LEU A 196 -12.10 -17.08 -4.30
C LEU A 196 -11.86 -15.92 -5.28
N GLU A 197 -12.56 -14.79 -5.13
CA GLU A 197 -12.37 -13.60 -5.97
C GLU A 197 -10.93 -13.06 -5.91
N THR A 198 -10.36 -13.01 -4.70
CA THR A 198 -8.97 -12.58 -4.53
C THR A 198 -8.00 -13.57 -5.17
N SER A 199 -8.28 -14.87 -5.07
CA SER A 199 -7.47 -15.94 -5.66
C SER A 199 -7.56 -15.99 -7.18
N LEU A 200 -8.73 -15.70 -7.77
CA LEU A 200 -8.91 -15.60 -9.22
C LEU A 200 -8.04 -14.48 -9.81
N LYS A 201 -7.91 -13.35 -9.11
CA LYS A 201 -6.99 -12.26 -9.50
C LYS A 201 -5.51 -12.62 -9.36
N ILE A 202 -5.16 -13.52 -8.45
CA ILE A 202 -3.80 -14.11 -8.38
C ILE A 202 -3.55 -15.03 -9.59
N SER A 203 -4.56 -15.80 -10.01
CA SER A 203 -4.47 -16.80 -11.08
C SER A 203 -4.41 -16.16 -12.48
N ASN A 204 -5.19 -15.09 -12.70
CA ASN A 204 -5.03 -14.21 -13.86
C ASN A 204 -3.70 -13.47 -13.71
N ARG A 205 -2.59 -14.08 -14.14
CA ARG A 205 -1.27 -13.44 -14.19
C ARG A 205 -1.18 -12.54 -15.43
N PRO A 206 -1.33 -11.22 -15.30
CA PRO A 206 -1.10 -10.29 -16.42
C PRO A 206 0.36 -10.28 -16.90
N PHE A 207 1.29 -10.84 -16.12
CA PHE A 207 2.73 -10.86 -16.43
C PHE A 207 3.20 -12.17 -17.10
N SER A 208 2.29 -13.03 -17.57
CA SER A 208 2.62 -14.30 -18.23
C SER A 208 2.85 -14.20 -19.75
N SER A 209 3.00 -13.00 -20.30
CA SER A 209 3.36 -12.78 -21.70
C SER A 209 4.58 -11.86 -21.79
N ASN A 210 5.76 -12.48 -21.73
CA ASN A 210 7.04 -12.15 -22.40
C ASN A 210 8.14 -13.01 -21.79
#